data_AF-A0AA39Q9U3-F1
#
_entry.id   AF-A0AA39Q9U3-F1
#
_cell.length_a   1.000
_cell.length_b   1.000
_cell.length_c   1.000
_cell.angle_alpha   90.00
_cell.angle_beta   90.00
_cell.angle_gamma   90.00
#
_symmetry.space_group_name_H-M   'P 1'
#
loop_
_entity.id
_entity.type
_entity.pdbx_description
1 polymer ?
#
loop_
_entity_poly.entity_id
_entity_poly.type
_entity_poly.pdbx_seq_one_letter_code
_entity_poly.pdbx_strand_id
1 'polypeptide(L)'
;MVPKRVKEDKWVDVLFICGDTNFRLSRFNVSSILRDPHLNKGYSYFVEEEEFAKHLALHEGSMPEEANTCNNHNAIKLATMHGGKGMATSSIGGAICACHECQRASSVVDLKKGEQYVYMDYALLKSLMTDMPKSVIISYDIGCQWHKNLWKQIEQYGPELALPIKPDNVIILVPKFHLPAHISECQEEFSFNLEPKVGTSDGEVPERGWAASNLVASSTKEMGPGSCHNTLDDHWGDNNWQKCVNIGISLLWNIQEAVPQREEHRVTFETFSETIAHSQGGMECLKQWTESVEAWEKCRFSKIPILNPYIPTVKLLTLASVRLQLARDESDQDWGLPSGMTITASKMIIDGVHTEQLQYDLEQESKVLGPHSTDLQCAKVLKKEANLRRRIEAWMDVQHIYVPEIMDIRDQMDKDAEGDCVIAWNIDLLLPSKLLGNKVLTCDNHLYRYEWDVRDALFKLAKPLDLLEGLSNTYPRLNSEDIVPLKQYKKVLQNDTGNPKQRETLGETCQQLSWLWVQAGTMENMESEELQDALRIEWC
;
A
#
# COMPACT_ATOMS: atom_id res chain seq x y z
N MET A 1 8.07 13.52 -36.63
CA MET A 1 6.74 12.88 -36.53
C MET A 1 6.93 11.54 -35.85
N VAL A 2 6.39 11.38 -34.64
CA VAL A 2 6.37 10.07 -33.97
C VAL A 2 5.51 9.12 -34.84
N PRO A 3 5.98 7.91 -35.18
CA PRO A 3 5.19 6.95 -35.94
C PRO A 3 3.84 6.72 -35.27
N LYS A 4 2.74 6.74 -36.03
CA LYS A 4 1.43 6.41 -35.47
C LYS A 4 1.46 4.96 -34.98
N ARG A 5 1.35 4.76 -33.67
CA ARG A 5 1.24 3.42 -33.07
C ARG A 5 0.00 2.69 -33.57
N VAL A 6 0.08 1.37 -33.63
CA VAL A 6 -1.09 0.51 -33.82
C VAL A 6 -2.07 0.71 -32.66
N LYS A 7 -3.36 0.38 -32.88
CA LYS A 7 -4.42 0.68 -31.91
C LYS A 7 -4.15 0.05 -30.54
N GLU A 8 -3.57 -1.16 -30.53
CA GLU A 8 -3.23 -1.90 -29.31
C GLU A 8 -2.17 -1.20 -28.46
N ASP A 9 -1.27 -0.41 -29.04
CA ASP A 9 -0.14 0.21 -28.33
C ASP A 9 -0.40 1.68 -27.94
N LYS A 10 -1.60 2.21 -28.21
CA LYS A 10 -1.92 3.61 -27.91
C LYS A 10 -1.83 3.98 -26.44
N TRP A 11 -1.96 3.00 -25.54
CA TRP A 11 -1.85 3.22 -24.10
C TRP A 11 -0.45 3.66 -23.68
N VAL A 12 0.58 3.34 -24.46
CA VAL A 12 1.96 3.80 -24.22
C VAL A 12 2.11 5.31 -24.37
N ASP A 13 1.20 5.96 -25.11
CA ASP A 13 1.18 7.41 -25.30
C ASP A 13 0.28 8.15 -24.29
N VAL A 14 -0.24 7.44 -23.27
CA VAL A 14 -1.06 8.04 -22.21
C VAL A 14 -0.17 8.90 -21.32
N LEU A 15 -0.62 10.12 -21.03
CA LEU A 15 0.07 10.98 -20.09
C LEU A 15 -0.41 10.72 -18.67
N PHE A 16 0.53 10.48 -17.78
CA PHE A 16 0.28 10.38 -16.35
C PHE A 16 0.66 11.69 -15.67
N ILE A 17 -0.29 12.27 -14.94
CA ILE A 17 -0.09 13.47 -14.14
C ILE A 17 -0.51 13.18 -12.70
N CYS A 18 0.24 13.70 -11.75
CA CYS A 18 -0.14 13.69 -10.35
C CYS A 18 -0.38 15.13 -9.88
N GLY A 19 -1.51 15.37 -9.22
CA GLY A 19 -1.81 16.61 -8.52
C GLY A 19 -1.63 16.43 -7.02
N ASP A 20 -0.99 17.41 -6.35
CA ASP A 20 -0.85 17.41 -4.90
C ASP A 20 -0.49 18.82 -4.36
N THR A 21 -0.65 19.03 -3.06
CA THR A 21 -0.33 20.27 -2.34
C THR A 21 0.78 20.07 -1.31
N ASN A 22 1.87 20.82 -1.47
CA ASN A 22 2.95 20.91 -0.51
C ASN A 22 2.70 22.00 0.55
N PHE A 23 2.37 21.57 1.77
CA PHE A 23 2.13 22.47 2.92
C PHE A 23 3.38 22.98 3.63
N ARG A 24 4.57 22.46 3.31
CA ARG A 24 5.83 22.95 3.90
C ARG A 24 6.34 24.19 3.17
N LEU A 25 6.10 24.28 1.86
CA LEU A 25 6.40 25.45 1.05
C LEU A 25 5.37 26.56 1.32
N SER A 26 5.70 27.42 2.27
CA SER A 26 4.89 28.57 2.68
C SER A 26 5.73 29.84 2.59
N ARG A 27 5.12 31.01 2.48
CA ARG A 27 5.84 32.29 2.36
C ARG A 27 5.22 33.41 3.17
N PHE A 28 6.03 34.06 4.00
CA PHE A 28 5.60 35.20 4.80
C PHE A 28 5.28 36.44 3.96
N ASN A 29 4.41 37.30 4.51
CA ASN A 29 4.05 38.56 3.89
C ASN A 29 5.10 39.66 4.19
N VAL A 30 6.30 39.49 3.64
CA VAL A 30 7.48 40.36 3.92
C VAL A 30 7.79 41.38 2.81
N SER A 31 7.22 41.24 1.61
CA SER A 31 7.46 42.12 0.46
C SER A 31 6.25 42.14 -0.50
N SER A 32 6.37 42.86 -1.62
CA SER A 32 5.38 42.94 -2.69
C SER A 32 6.00 42.77 -4.06
N ILE A 33 5.18 42.40 -5.05
CA ILE A 33 5.58 42.20 -6.45
C ILE A 33 6.25 43.46 -7.03
N LEU A 34 5.82 44.66 -6.61
CA LEU A 34 6.43 45.93 -7.04
C LEU A 34 7.88 46.09 -6.56
N ARG A 35 8.21 45.55 -5.38
CA ARG A 35 9.55 45.65 -4.78
C ARG A 35 10.45 44.48 -5.15
N ASP A 36 9.85 43.31 -5.34
CA ASP A 36 10.53 42.05 -5.67
C ASP A 36 9.72 41.32 -6.75
N PRO A 37 9.84 41.75 -8.02
CA PRO A 37 9.06 41.19 -9.12
C PRO A 37 9.59 39.83 -9.57
N HIS A 38 8.67 38.99 -10.07
CA HIS A 38 9.01 37.73 -10.72
C HIS A 38 9.81 37.98 -12.01
N LEU A 39 10.88 37.21 -12.23
CA LEU A 39 11.67 37.29 -13.46
C LEU A 39 11.04 36.42 -14.56
N ASN A 40 10.61 35.21 -14.20
CA ASN A 40 10.06 34.24 -15.16
C ASN A 40 8.59 34.49 -15.51
N LYS A 41 7.79 35.20 -14.70
CA LYS A 41 6.40 35.60 -14.98
C LYS A 41 5.54 34.53 -15.69
N GLY A 42 5.49 33.31 -15.15
CA GLY A 42 4.70 32.23 -15.73
C GLY A 42 5.37 31.42 -16.86
N TYR A 43 6.56 31.82 -17.32
CA TYR A 43 7.31 31.12 -18.39
C TYR A 43 8.06 29.85 -17.92
N SER A 44 8.02 29.54 -16.62
CA SER A 44 8.66 28.36 -16.01
C SER A 44 7.60 27.44 -15.41
N TYR A 45 7.62 27.16 -14.10
CA TYR A 45 6.74 26.18 -13.46
C TYR A 45 5.55 26.83 -12.78
N PHE A 46 5.74 27.99 -12.14
CA PHE A 46 4.62 28.79 -11.67
C PHE A 46 3.73 29.24 -12.83
N VAL A 47 2.43 29.35 -12.56
CA VAL A 47 1.49 29.98 -13.49
C VAL A 47 1.71 31.49 -13.57
N GLU A 48 1.18 32.11 -14.62
CA GLU A 48 1.17 33.58 -14.73
C GLU A 48 0.22 34.17 -13.67
N GLU A 49 0.74 35.12 -12.88
CA GLU A 49 0.08 35.60 -11.67
C GLU A 49 -1.17 36.44 -11.97
N GLU A 50 -1.14 37.31 -12.98
CA GLU A 50 -2.27 38.16 -13.30
C GLU A 50 -3.45 37.36 -13.88
N GLU A 51 -3.18 36.38 -14.74
CA GLU A 51 -4.16 35.44 -15.25
C GLU A 51 -4.75 34.58 -14.13
N PHE A 52 -3.91 34.08 -13.24
CA PHE A 52 -4.38 33.28 -12.11
C PHE A 52 -5.22 34.11 -11.13
N ALA A 53 -4.81 35.34 -10.82
CA ALA A 53 -5.57 36.25 -9.99
C ALA A 53 -6.94 36.59 -10.59
N LYS A 54 -7.02 36.77 -11.91
CA LYS A 54 -8.31 36.95 -12.63
C LYS A 54 -9.19 35.72 -12.51
N HIS A 55 -8.63 34.52 -12.68
CA HIS A 55 -9.35 33.27 -12.52
C HIS A 55 -9.94 33.13 -11.10
N LEU A 56 -9.13 33.36 -10.06
CA LEU A 56 -9.60 33.33 -8.68
C LEU A 56 -10.71 34.36 -8.45
N ALA A 57 -10.55 35.60 -8.92
CA ALA A 57 -11.55 36.65 -8.75
C ALA A 57 -12.90 36.32 -9.42
N LEU A 58 -12.89 35.54 -10.51
CA LEU A 58 -14.11 35.13 -11.22
C LEU A 58 -14.79 33.92 -10.56
N HIS A 59 -14.01 32.96 -10.04
CA HIS A 59 -14.54 31.64 -9.72
C HIS A 59 -14.50 31.27 -8.23
N GLU A 60 -13.59 31.83 -7.42
CA GLU A 60 -13.39 31.43 -6.01
C GLU A 60 -14.69 31.52 -5.19
N GLY A 61 -15.49 32.57 -5.37
CA GLY A 61 -16.76 32.75 -4.66
C GLY A 61 -17.93 31.87 -5.16
N SER A 62 -17.76 31.19 -6.29
CA SER A 62 -18.80 30.37 -6.93
C SER A 62 -18.60 28.86 -6.74
N MET A 63 -17.50 28.46 -6.12
CA MET A 63 -17.20 27.05 -5.88
C MET A 63 -17.95 26.57 -4.62
N PRO A 64 -18.72 25.46 -4.72
CA PRO A 64 -19.44 24.93 -3.57
C PRO A 64 -18.46 24.38 -2.53
N GLU A 65 -18.79 24.54 -1.25
CA GLU A 65 -18.12 23.82 -0.16
C GLU A 65 -18.59 22.36 -0.20
N GLU A 66 -17.73 21.46 -0.66
CA GLU A 66 -18.14 20.07 -0.87
C GLU A 66 -17.99 19.21 0.39
N ALA A 67 -19.07 18.51 0.72
CA ALA A 67 -19.11 17.56 1.80
C ALA A 67 -18.15 16.41 1.51
N ASN A 68 -17.37 16.05 2.51
CA ASN A 68 -16.49 14.90 2.43
C ASN A 68 -17.35 13.61 2.36
N THR A 69 -17.35 12.98 1.18
CA THR A 69 -18.13 11.75 0.90
C THR A 69 -17.31 10.47 1.01
N CYS A 70 -16.00 10.56 1.28
CA CYS A 70 -15.09 9.42 1.38
C CYS A 70 -14.08 9.64 2.52
N ASN A 71 -14.21 8.84 3.57
CA ASN A 71 -13.45 8.78 4.83
C ASN A 71 -13.07 10.13 5.49
N ASN A 72 -12.75 10.08 6.78
CA ASN A 72 -12.61 11.27 7.63
C ASN A 72 -11.25 11.99 7.46
N HIS A 73 -10.87 12.39 6.22
CA HIS A 73 -9.79 13.36 5.96
C HIS A 73 -10.04 14.75 6.58
N ASN A 74 -11.15 14.92 7.31
CA ASN A 74 -11.53 16.13 8.02
C ASN A 74 -10.44 16.62 8.98
N ALA A 75 -9.66 15.73 9.61
CA ALA A 75 -8.57 16.14 10.49
C ALA A 75 -7.42 16.84 9.73
N ILE A 76 -7.10 16.36 8.52
CA ILE A 76 -6.06 16.95 7.66
C ILE A 76 -6.56 18.27 7.05
N LYS A 77 -7.81 18.29 6.52
CA LYS A 77 -8.44 19.50 6.00
C LYS A 77 -8.51 20.61 7.04
N LEU A 78 -8.88 20.32 8.29
CA LEU A 78 -8.96 21.31 9.36
C LEU A 78 -7.58 21.84 9.78
N ALA A 79 -6.54 20.99 9.78
CA ALA A 79 -5.17 21.42 10.11
C ALA A 79 -4.55 22.31 9.02
N THR A 80 -4.89 22.10 7.75
CA THR A 80 -4.34 22.85 6.60
C THR A 80 -5.16 24.10 6.22
N MET A 81 -6.38 24.25 6.73
CA MET A 81 -7.28 25.39 6.49
C MET A 81 -6.88 26.67 7.26
N HIS A 82 -5.96 26.60 8.22
CA HIS A 82 -5.50 27.76 8.98
C HIS A 82 -4.28 28.41 8.30
N GLY A 83 -4.53 29.25 7.30
CA GLY A 83 -3.54 30.21 6.82
C GLY A 83 -3.02 31.04 8.00
N GLY A 84 -1.73 30.85 8.33
CA GLY A 84 -1.12 31.50 9.49
C GLY A 84 -1.17 33.03 9.38
N LYS A 85 -1.46 33.72 10.48
CA LYS A 85 -1.43 35.20 10.52
C LYS A 85 -0.05 35.69 10.09
N GLY A 86 0.01 36.53 9.05
CA GLY A 86 1.27 37.05 8.50
C GLY A 86 1.84 36.24 7.32
N MET A 87 1.12 35.22 6.84
CA MET A 87 1.49 34.47 5.64
C MET A 87 0.89 35.12 4.37
N ALA A 88 1.67 35.21 3.30
CA ALA A 88 1.18 35.58 1.97
C ALA A 88 0.76 34.35 1.15
N THR A 89 1.49 33.24 1.31
CA THR A 89 1.21 31.93 0.67
C THR A 89 1.24 30.84 1.75
N SER A 90 0.14 30.13 1.99
CA SER A 90 0.06 29.08 3.01
C SER A 90 0.72 27.77 2.59
N SER A 91 0.64 27.46 1.30
CA SER A 91 1.11 26.24 0.68
C SER A 91 1.24 26.44 -0.82
N ILE A 92 1.86 25.48 -1.50
CA ILE A 92 1.98 25.46 -2.97
C ILE A 92 1.35 24.18 -3.50
N GLY A 93 0.61 24.28 -4.59
CA GLY A 93 -0.07 23.17 -5.24
C GLY A 93 0.47 23.02 -6.64
N GLY A 94 0.59 21.78 -7.11
CA GLY A 94 1.22 21.53 -8.39
C GLY A 94 0.71 20.30 -9.12
N ALA A 95 0.91 20.29 -10.44
CA ALA A 95 0.74 19.12 -11.30
C ALA A 95 2.09 18.65 -11.86
N ILE A 96 2.45 17.41 -11.57
CA ILE A 96 3.76 16.82 -11.88
C ILE A 96 3.58 15.67 -12.88
N CYS A 97 4.55 15.45 -13.76
CA CYS A 97 4.55 14.28 -14.64
C CYS A 97 4.85 13.01 -13.83
N ALA A 98 3.91 12.07 -13.75
CA ALA A 98 4.11 10.85 -12.96
C ALA A 98 5.12 9.89 -13.61
N CYS A 99 5.26 9.93 -14.94
CA CYS A 99 6.15 9.00 -15.64
C CYS A 99 7.64 9.40 -15.51
N HIS A 100 7.92 10.71 -15.56
CA HIS A 100 9.29 11.22 -15.58
C HIS A 100 9.71 11.88 -14.26
N GLU A 101 8.76 12.06 -13.33
CA GLU A 101 8.95 12.81 -12.10
C GLU A 101 9.41 14.26 -12.33
N CYS A 102 9.02 14.84 -13.46
CA CYS A 102 9.38 16.22 -13.82
C CYS A 102 8.24 17.19 -13.50
N GLN A 103 8.60 18.34 -12.92
CA GLN A 103 7.68 19.48 -12.76
C GLN A 103 7.24 19.96 -14.14
N ARG A 104 5.92 20.13 -14.34
CA ARG A 104 5.37 20.59 -15.62
C ARG A 104 5.42 22.11 -15.74
N ALA A 105 5.54 22.62 -16.96
CA ALA A 105 5.44 24.05 -17.20
C ALA A 105 4.07 24.61 -16.77
N SER A 106 4.07 25.81 -16.19
CA SER A 106 2.88 26.55 -15.76
C SER A 106 1.85 25.68 -15.02
N SER A 107 2.34 24.89 -14.06
CA SER A 107 1.57 23.86 -13.35
C SER A 107 1.55 24.07 -11.84
N VAL A 108 2.16 25.15 -11.33
CA VAL A 108 2.32 25.42 -9.91
C VAL A 108 1.58 26.70 -9.53
N VAL A 109 0.82 26.65 -8.44
CA VAL A 109 0.01 27.76 -7.91
C VAL A 109 0.32 28.01 -6.43
N ASP A 110 0.27 29.29 -6.05
CA ASP A 110 0.30 29.70 -4.65
C ASP A 110 -1.11 29.57 -4.05
N LEU A 111 -1.23 28.86 -2.92
CA LEU A 111 -2.49 28.76 -2.18
C LEU A 111 -2.49 29.74 -1.01
N LYS A 112 -3.64 30.38 -0.79
CA LYS A 112 -3.87 31.28 0.35
C LYS A 112 -4.48 30.56 1.55
N LYS A 113 -5.26 29.51 1.31
CA LYS A 113 -6.01 28.80 2.35
C LYS A 113 -6.31 27.37 1.94
N GLY A 114 -5.52 26.43 2.45
CA GLY A 114 -5.72 25.01 2.25
C GLY A 114 -5.78 24.62 0.76
N GLU A 115 -6.07 23.36 0.52
CA GLU A 115 -6.23 22.82 -0.83
C GLU A 115 -7.69 22.96 -1.28
N GLN A 116 -7.97 23.96 -2.10
CA GLN A 116 -9.29 24.16 -2.72
C GLN A 116 -9.22 23.83 -4.20
N TYR A 117 -10.32 23.28 -4.73
CA TYR A 117 -10.40 22.85 -6.13
C TYR A 117 -10.05 23.96 -7.12
N VAL A 118 -10.49 25.20 -6.93
CA VAL A 118 -10.17 26.30 -7.86
C VAL A 118 -8.67 26.53 -8.08
N TYR A 119 -7.83 26.24 -7.07
CA TYR A 119 -6.38 26.35 -7.20
C TYR A 119 -5.82 25.15 -7.96
N MET A 120 -6.20 23.94 -7.54
CA MET A 120 -5.69 22.68 -8.12
C MET A 120 -6.19 22.44 -9.54
N ASP A 121 -7.44 22.78 -9.82
CA ASP A 121 -8.04 22.76 -11.15
C ASP A 121 -7.25 23.67 -12.09
N TYR A 122 -6.96 24.91 -11.67
CA TYR A 122 -6.18 25.81 -12.51
C TYR A 122 -4.78 25.25 -12.82
N ALA A 123 -4.06 24.79 -11.79
CA ALA A 123 -2.73 24.19 -11.93
C ALA A 123 -2.74 23.00 -12.90
N LEU A 124 -3.67 22.07 -12.70
CA LEU A 124 -3.79 20.85 -13.48
C LEU A 124 -4.21 21.15 -14.92
N LEU A 125 -5.29 21.92 -15.11
CA LEU A 125 -5.86 22.24 -16.42
C LEU A 125 -4.89 23.08 -17.25
N LYS A 126 -4.22 24.08 -16.67
CA LYS A 126 -3.19 24.86 -17.38
C LYS A 126 -2.04 23.97 -17.83
N SER A 127 -1.56 23.06 -16.98
CA SER A 127 -0.48 22.11 -17.34
C SER A 127 -0.86 21.19 -18.51
N LEU A 128 -2.16 21.03 -18.73
CA LEU A 128 -2.76 20.18 -19.75
C LEU A 128 -3.07 20.94 -21.05
N MET A 129 -3.06 22.27 -21.07
CA MET A 129 -3.38 23.05 -22.28
C MET A 129 -2.34 22.93 -23.39
N THR A 130 -1.08 22.61 -23.05
CA THR A 130 0.03 22.51 -24.02
C THR A 130 0.29 21.04 -24.37
N ASP A 131 0.27 20.72 -25.67
CA ASP A 131 0.62 19.40 -26.23
C ASP A 131 -0.12 18.22 -25.58
N MET A 132 -1.42 18.41 -25.32
CA MET A 132 -2.27 17.40 -24.70
C MET A 132 -2.35 16.11 -25.55
N PRO A 133 -2.01 14.94 -24.97
CA PRO A 133 -2.23 13.66 -25.63
C PRO A 133 -3.70 13.26 -25.61
N LYS A 134 -4.04 12.22 -26.37
CA LYS A 134 -5.44 11.80 -26.55
C LYS A 134 -6.09 11.25 -25.28
N SER A 135 -5.29 10.80 -24.33
CA SER A 135 -5.69 10.13 -23.11
C SER A 135 -4.78 10.54 -21.97
N VAL A 136 -5.37 10.72 -20.78
CA VAL A 136 -4.68 11.18 -19.58
C VAL A 136 -5.10 10.32 -18.40
N ILE A 137 -4.15 9.92 -17.58
CA ILE A 137 -4.38 9.38 -16.23
C ILE A 137 -3.97 10.46 -15.23
N ILE A 138 -4.85 10.75 -14.29
CA ILE A 138 -4.63 11.75 -13.25
C ILE A 138 -4.65 11.04 -11.91
N SER A 139 -3.53 11.06 -11.21
CA SER A 139 -3.41 10.67 -9.82
C SER A 139 -3.70 11.86 -8.93
N TYR A 140 -4.60 11.71 -7.96
CA TYR A 140 -4.85 12.73 -6.96
C TYR A 140 -5.38 12.10 -5.68
N ASP A 141 -4.84 12.48 -4.52
CA ASP A 141 -5.26 12.01 -3.20
C ASP A 141 -6.78 11.97 -3.05
N ILE A 142 -7.44 13.07 -3.40
CA ILE A 142 -8.89 13.20 -3.29
C ILE A 142 -9.60 13.01 -4.63
N GLY A 143 -8.94 12.34 -5.59
CA GLY A 143 -9.46 12.07 -6.94
C GLY A 143 -10.86 11.43 -6.93
N CYS A 144 -11.12 10.53 -5.98
CA CYS A 144 -12.43 9.88 -5.79
C CYS A 144 -13.57 10.85 -5.42
N GLN A 145 -13.26 12.03 -4.87
CA GLN A 145 -14.23 13.08 -4.56
C GLN A 145 -14.24 14.11 -5.69
N TRP A 146 -13.04 14.57 -6.07
CA TRP A 146 -12.78 15.63 -7.02
C TRP A 146 -13.36 15.34 -8.42
N HIS A 147 -13.20 14.11 -8.94
CA HIS A 147 -13.65 13.77 -10.29
C HIS A 147 -15.17 13.94 -10.51
N LYS A 148 -15.98 13.89 -9.45
CA LYS A 148 -17.46 13.91 -9.53
C LYS A 148 -17.99 15.21 -10.14
N ASN A 149 -17.30 16.32 -9.89
CA ASN A 149 -17.71 17.65 -10.36
C ASN A 149 -16.72 18.29 -11.34
N LEU A 150 -15.57 17.65 -11.61
CA LEU A 150 -14.53 18.14 -12.52
C LEU A 150 -15.08 18.71 -13.84
N TRP A 151 -15.90 17.94 -14.55
CA TRP A 151 -16.40 18.37 -15.87
C TRP A 151 -17.37 19.56 -15.80
N LYS A 152 -18.16 19.64 -14.73
CA LYS A 152 -19.04 20.81 -14.49
C LYS A 152 -18.22 22.04 -14.16
N GLN A 153 -17.14 21.87 -13.40
CA GLN A 153 -16.21 22.96 -13.06
C GLN A 153 -15.47 23.46 -14.31
N ILE A 154 -14.96 22.55 -15.16
CA ILE A 154 -14.34 22.91 -16.45
C ILE A 154 -15.31 23.72 -17.32
N GLU A 155 -16.58 23.30 -17.40
CA GLU A 155 -17.61 24.06 -18.14
C GLU A 155 -17.85 25.45 -17.53
N GLN A 156 -17.85 25.56 -16.20
CA GLN A 156 -18.01 26.82 -15.48
C GLN A 156 -16.81 27.79 -15.66
N TYR A 157 -15.59 27.27 -15.80
CA TYR A 157 -14.39 28.07 -16.06
C TYR A 157 -14.36 28.68 -17.47
N GLY A 158 -15.08 28.08 -18.41
CA GLY A 158 -15.19 28.59 -19.78
C GLY A 158 -14.01 28.23 -20.68
N PRO A 159 -13.93 28.86 -21.87
CA PRO A 159 -13.06 28.39 -22.96
C PRO A 159 -11.56 28.50 -22.66
N GLU A 160 -11.15 29.32 -21.70
CA GLU A 160 -9.73 29.49 -21.35
C GLU A 160 -9.13 28.28 -20.64
N LEU A 161 -9.95 27.43 -20.02
CA LEU A 161 -9.52 26.18 -19.37
C LEU A 161 -10.25 24.95 -19.94
N ALA A 162 -10.98 25.12 -21.05
CA ALA A 162 -11.64 24.02 -21.72
C ALA A 162 -10.62 23.09 -22.37
N LEU A 163 -10.54 21.86 -21.86
CA LEU A 163 -9.62 20.87 -22.38
C LEU A 163 -10.14 20.28 -23.70
N PRO A 164 -9.28 20.10 -24.73
CA PRO A 164 -9.64 19.42 -25.98
C PRO A 164 -9.68 17.89 -25.82
N ILE A 165 -10.12 17.37 -24.67
CA ILE A 165 -10.22 15.95 -24.35
C ILE A 165 -11.64 15.61 -23.91
N LYS A 166 -12.07 14.39 -24.23
CA LYS A 166 -13.37 13.87 -23.82
C LYS A 166 -13.27 13.26 -22.41
N PRO A 167 -14.34 13.31 -21.62
CA PRO A 167 -14.42 12.61 -20.34
C PRO A 167 -13.97 11.16 -20.40
N ASP A 168 -14.40 10.41 -21.42
CA ASP A 168 -14.06 8.99 -21.61
C ASP A 168 -12.55 8.71 -21.83
N ASN A 169 -11.75 9.75 -22.05
CA ASN A 169 -10.30 9.64 -22.24
C ASN A 169 -9.50 10.08 -21.01
N VAL A 170 -10.17 10.43 -19.91
CA VAL A 170 -9.53 10.81 -18.65
C VAL A 170 -9.85 9.77 -17.60
N ILE A 171 -8.82 9.14 -17.05
CA ILE A 171 -8.93 8.18 -15.95
C ILE A 171 -8.40 8.88 -14.70
N ILE A 172 -9.16 8.78 -13.61
CA ILE A 172 -8.77 9.33 -12.31
C ILE A 172 -8.45 8.17 -11.39
N LEU A 173 -7.32 8.23 -10.71
CA LEU A 173 -6.86 7.24 -9.74
C LEU A 173 -6.40 7.96 -8.48
N VAL A 174 -6.30 7.20 -7.39
CA VAL A 174 -5.76 7.67 -6.11
C VAL A 174 -4.39 7.00 -5.89
N PRO A 175 -3.36 7.75 -5.47
CA PRO A 175 -2.03 7.19 -5.20
C PRO A 175 -2.08 5.99 -4.24
N LYS A 176 -1.24 4.98 -4.47
CA LYS A 176 -1.28 3.69 -3.75
C LYS A 176 -1.16 3.81 -2.23
N PHE A 177 -0.30 4.69 -1.73
CA PHE A 177 -0.11 4.95 -0.29
C PHE A 177 -1.32 5.62 0.34
N HIS A 178 -2.00 6.48 -0.41
CA HIS A 178 -3.15 7.24 0.07
C HIS A 178 -4.43 6.39 0.01
N LEU A 179 -4.56 5.50 -0.98
CA LEU A 179 -5.76 4.71 -1.25
C LEU A 179 -6.33 3.94 -0.04
N PRO A 180 -5.52 3.25 0.81
CA PRO A 180 -6.03 2.56 2.01
C PRO A 180 -6.76 3.48 3.00
N ALA A 181 -6.50 4.79 2.98
CA ALA A 181 -7.22 5.75 3.81
C ALA A 181 -8.63 6.06 3.30
N HIS A 182 -9.01 5.60 2.10
CA HIS A 182 -10.33 5.82 1.52
C HIS A 182 -11.31 4.71 1.92
N ILE A 183 -12.61 4.93 1.70
CA ILE A 183 -13.64 3.88 1.88
C ILE A 183 -13.44 2.77 0.85
N SER A 184 -13.93 1.56 1.15
CA SER A 184 -13.74 0.37 0.31
C SER A 184 -14.16 0.59 -1.14
N GLU A 185 -15.29 1.26 -1.38
CA GLU A 185 -15.75 1.53 -2.75
C GLU A 185 -14.76 2.39 -3.55
N CYS A 186 -14.01 3.27 -2.88
CA CYS A 186 -12.97 4.07 -3.53
C CYS A 186 -11.69 3.26 -3.79
N GLN A 187 -11.35 2.34 -2.87
CA GLN A 187 -10.22 1.43 -3.04
C GLN A 187 -10.41 0.51 -4.24
N GLU A 188 -11.65 0.14 -4.54
CA GLU A 188 -11.99 -0.74 -5.66
C GLU A 188 -11.98 -0.01 -7.02
N GLU A 189 -12.47 1.24 -7.06
CA GLU A 189 -12.69 1.97 -8.32
C GLU A 189 -11.46 2.78 -8.77
N PHE A 190 -10.70 3.33 -7.82
CA PHE A 190 -9.61 4.29 -8.08
C PHE A 190 -8.20 3.69 -7.91
N SER A 191 -8.08 2.36 -7.87
CA SER A 191 -6.81 1.66 -7.66
C SER A 191 -5.95 1.59 -8.92
N PHE A 192 -4.67 1.97 -8.79
CA PHE A 192 -3.66 1.69 -9.81
C PHE A 192 -3.44 0.18 -10.03
N ASN A 193 -3.55 -0.64 -8.97
CA ASN A 193 -3.32 -2.08 -9.08
C ASN A 193 -4.39 -2.79 -9.93
N LEU A 194 -5.60 -2.21 -9.98
CA LEU A 194 -6.70 -2.76 -10.76
C LEU A 194 -6.87 -2.06 -12.11
N GLU A 195 -6.08 -1.01 -12.41
CA GLU A 195 -6.21 -0.29 -13.67
C GLU A 195 -5.42 -0.98 -14.79
N PRO A 196 -6.05 -1.39 -15.89
CA PRO A 196 -5.33 -1.97 -17.00
C PRO A 196 -4.40 -0.93 -17.65
N LYS A 197 -3.22 -1.39 -18.09
CA LYS A 197 -2.26 -0.62 -18.90
C LYS A 197 -1.62 0.57 -18.17
N VAL A 198 -1.52 0.52 -16.84
CA VAL A 198 -0.76 1.48 -16.05
C VAL A 198 0.59 0.96 -15.55
N GLY A 199 0.87 -0.33 -15.78
CA GLY A 199 2.07 -1.00 -15.29
C GLY A 199 2.12 -0.99 -13.76
N THR A 200 3.30 -0.76 -13.20
CA THR A 200 3.53 -0.70 -11.75
C THR A 200 3.51 0.74 -11.20
N SER A 201 2.87 1.68 -11.92
CA SER A 201 2.80 3.08 -11.52
C SER A 201 2.12 3.25 -10.16
N ASP A 202 2.71 4.03 -9.26
CA ASP A 202 2.24 4.21 -7.87
C ASP A 202 1.40 5.49 -7.65
N GLY A 203 1.58 6.50 -8.48
CA GLY A 203 0.94 7.82 -8.32
C GLY A 203 1.56 8.73 -7.26
N GLU A 204 2.60 8.28 -6.55
CA GLU A 204 3.27 8.91 -5.38
C GLU A 204 4.38 9.90 -5.74
N VAL A 205 4.44 10.30 -7.01
CA VAL A 205 5.51 11.14 -7.54
C VAL A 205 5.59 12.52 -6.88
N PRO A 206 4.48 13.21 -6.57
CA PRO A 206 4.56 14.53 -5.93
C PRO A 206 5.32 14.50 -4.61
N GLU A 207 5.10 13.50 -3.75
CA GLU A 207 5.75 13.40 -2.44
C GLU A 207 7.28 13.29 -2.56
N ARG A 208 7.78 12.56 -3.56
CA ARG A 208 9.23 12.48 -3.88
C ARG A 208 9.78 13.83 -4.32
N GLY A 209 9.07 14.52 -5.21
CA GLY A 209 9.46 15.85 -5.69
C GLY A 209 9.46 16.89 -4.56
N TRP A 210 8.42 16.86 -3.72
CA TRP A 210 8.30 17.72 -2.55
C TRP A 210 9.39 17.48 -1.53
N ALA A 211 9.79 16.24 -1.28
CA ALA A 211 10.91 15.95 -0.38
C ALA A 211 12.19 16.71 -0.78
N ALA A 212 12.48 16.82 -2.08
CA ALA A 212 13.62 17.59 -2.58
C ALA A 212 13.43 19.11 -2.38
N SER A 213 12.28 19.66 -2.75
CA SER A 213 12.00 21.10 -2.60
C SER A 213 11.86 21.53 -1.13
N ASN A 214 11.47 20.61 -0.24
CA ASN A 214 11.33 20.88 1.18
C ASN A 214 12.67 21.26 1.85
N LEU A 215 13.81 20.91 1.25
CA LEU A 215 15.14 21.30 1.72
C LEU A 215 15.34 22.82 1.71
N VAL A 216 14.65 23.54 0.82
CA VAL A 216 14.75 25.00 0.71
C VAL A 216 13.56 25.75 1.29
N ALA A 217 12.57 25.03 1.84
CA ALA A 217 11.34 25.60 2.37
C ALA A 217 11.60 26.66 3.45
N SER A 218 12.60 26.47 4.33
CA SER A 218 12.92 27.44 5.37
C SER A 218 13.48 28.74 4.81
N SER A 219 14.34 28.68 3.80
CA SER A 219 14.92 29.85 3.16
C SER A 219 13.91 30.60 2.29
N THR A 220 13.12 29.89 1.48
CA THR A 220 12.14 30.51 0.58
C THR A 220 10.98 31.14 1.33
N LYS A 221 10.70 30.68 2.54
CA LYS A 221 9.64 31.21 3.40
C LYS A 221 9.82 32.67 3.81
N GLU A 222 11.06 33.12 3.96
CA GLU A 222 11.42 34.50 4.32
C GLU A 222 11.67 35.40 3.10
N MET A 223 11.59 34.85 1.88
CA MET A 223 11.83 35.60 0.66
C MET A 223 10.60 36.42 0.24
N GLY A 224 10.84 37.51 -0.50
CA GLY A 224 9.78 38.20 -1.23
C GLY A 224 9.18 37.33 -2.35
N PRO A 225 8.07 37.76 -2.97
CA PRO A 225 7.35 36.96 -3.95
C PRO A 225 8.20 36.58 -5.18
N GLY A 226 8.87 37.54 -5.81
CA GLY A 226 9.72 37.30 -6.97
C GLY A 226 10.92 36.39 -6.66
N SER A 227 11.65 36.71 -5.59
CA SER A 227 12.82 35.94 -5.17
C SER A 227 12.48 34.51 -4.78
N CYS A 228 11.35 34.30 -4.08
CA CYS A 228 10.86 32.95 -3.73
C CYS A 228 10.56 32.12 -4.97
N HIS A 229 9.74 32.65 -5.88
CA HIS A 229 9.35 31.94 -7.11
C HIS A 229 10.55 31.64 -7.99
N ASN A 230 11.45 32.61 -8.21
CA ASN A 230 12.65 32.38 -9.03
C ASN A 230 13.56 31.30 -8.42
N THR A 231 13.70 31.28 -7.08
CA THR A 231 14.49 30.26 -6.38
C THR A 231 13.87 28.88 -6.55
N LEU A 232 12.55 28.75 -6.34
CA LEU A 232 11.85 27.47 -6.53
C LEU A 232 11.87 27.01 -7.99
N ASP A 233 11.71 27.95 -8.95
CA ASP A 233 11.85 27.66 -10.37
C ASP A 233 13.25 27.12 -10.71
N ASP A 234 14.31 27.71 -10.17
CA ASP A 234 15.69 27.25 -10.38
C ASP A 234 15.89 25.84 -9.79
N HIS A 235 15.38 25.60 -8.58
CA HIS A 235 15.45 24.27 -7.94
C HIS A 235 14.70 23.18 -8.70
N TRP A 236 13.48 23.47 -9.18
CA TRP A 236 12.75 22.52 -10.02
C TRP A 236 13.40 22.36 -11.40
N GLY A 237 14.02 23.42 -11.92
CA GLY A 237 14.84 23.40 -13.13
C GLY A 237 16.01 22.43 -13.03
N ASP A 238 16.81 22.55 -11.98
CA ASP A 238 17.90 21.61 -11.70
C ASP A 238 17.38 20.19 -11.48
N ASN A 239 16.30 20.00 -10.70
CA ASN A 239 15.74 18.67 -10.48
C ASN A 239 15.29 18.00 -11.79
N ASN A 240 14.56 18.74 -12.63
CA ASN A 240 14.15 18.28 -13.96
C ASN A 240 15.37 17.96 -14.85
N TRP A 241 16.41 18.78 -14.81
CA TRP A 241 17.65 18.52 -15.53
C TRP A 241 18.33 17.24 -15.05
N GLN A 242 18.47 17.05 -13.73
CA GLN A 242 19.01 15.84 -13.13
C GLN A 242 18.20 14.60 -13.52
N LYS A 243 16.86 14.69 -13.54
CA LYS A 243 16.00 13.61 -14.03
C LYS A 243 16.29 13.29 -15.50
N CYS A 244 16.33 14.30 -16.37
CA CYS A 244 16.58 14.14 -17.79
C CYS A 244 17.95 13.49 -18.09
N VAL A 245 19.03 13.90 -17.41
CA VAL A 245 20.37 13.33 -17.66
C VAL A 245 20.53 11.91 -17.11
N ASN A 246 19.81 11.58 -16.03
CA ASN A 246 19.89 10.27 -15.40
C ASN A 246 18.83 9.27 -15.87
N ILE A 247 17.84 9.70 -16.68
CA ILE A 247 16.71 8.84 -17.07
C ILE A 247 17.16 7.55 -17.77
N GLY A 248 18.23 7.60 -18.57
CA GLY A 248 18.76 6.40 -19.22
C GLY A 248 19.30 5.35 -18.24
N ILE A 249 19.88 5.81 -17.12
CA ILE A 249 20.36 4.92 -16.05
C ILE A 249 19.18 4.35 -15.27
N SER A 250 18.21 5.20 -14.89
CA SER A 250 17.00 4.76 -14.20
C SER A 250 16.22 3.73 -15.02
N LEU A 251 16.03 3.97 -16.32
CA LEU A 251 15.35 3.02 -17.20
C LEU A 251 16.11 1.70 -17.35
N LEU A 252 17.45 1.73 -17.35
CA LEU A 252 18.27 0.51 -17.40
C LEU A 252 18.10 -0.32 -16.12
N TRP A 253 18.08 0.30 -14.94
CA TRP A 253 17.81 -0.42 -13.70
C TRP A 253 16.39 -0.98 -13.67
N ASN A 254 15.40 -0.16 -14.04
CA ASN A 254 14.01 -0.58 -14.06
C ASN A 254 13.78 -1.76 -15.03
N ILE A 255 14.42 -1.78 -16.21
CA ILE A 255 14.27 -2.92 -17.13
C ILE A 255 15.00 -4.18 -16.65
N GLN A 256 16.15 -4.02 -15.97
CA GLN A 256 16.90 -5.14 -15.37
C GLN A 256 16.12 -5.81 -14.25
N GLU A 257 15.23 -5.09 -13.58
CA GLU A 257 14.31 -5.62 -12.57
C GLU A 257 13.00 -6.14 -13.18
N ALA A 258 12.34 -5.32 -14.01
CA ALA A 258 11.01 -5.60 -14.52
C ALA A 258 10.97 -6.80 -15.49
N VAL A 259 12.04 -7.05 -16.27
CA VAL A 259 12.06 -8.17 -17.23
C VAL A 259 12.10 -9.53 -16.50
N PRO A 260 13.02 -9.76 -15.54
CA PRO A 260 12.98 -10.98 -14.72
C PRO A 260 11.67 -11.14 -13.94
N GLN A 261 11.18 -10.07 -13.28
CA GLN A 261 9.92 -10.13 -12.52
C GLN A 261 8.73 -10.45 -13.41
N ARG A 262 8.65 -9.88 -14.62
CA ARG A 262 7.61 -10.23 -15.60
C ARG A 262 7.62 -11.71 -15.91
N GLU A 263 8.79 -12.31 -16.08
CA GLU A 263 8.90 -13.74 -16.38
C GLU A 263 8.50 -14.60 -15.17
N GLU A 264 8.91 -14.21 -13.96
CA GLU A 264 8.48 -14.85 -12.71
C GLU A 264 6.96 -14.78 -12.54
N HIS A 265 6.35 -13.61 -12.72
CA HIS A 265 4.90 -13.42 -12.63
C HIS A 265 4.15 -14.24 -13.70
N ARG A 266 4.66 -14.27 -14.94
CA ARG A 266 4.07 -15.08 -16.02
C ARG A 266 4.07 -16.56 -15.69
N VAL A 267 5.22 -17.11 -15.29
CA VAL A 267 5.36 -18.53 -14.92
C VAL A 267 4.46 -18.86 -13.72
N THR A 268 4.40 -17.97 -12.74
CA THR A 268 3.58 -18.16 -11.54
C THR A 268 2.09 -18.17 -11.88
N PHE A 269 1.63 -17.22 -12.71
CA PHE A 269 0.24 -17.17 -13.17
C PHE A 269 -0.15 -18.39 -14.01
N GLU A 270 0.73 -18.83 -14.92
CA GLU A 270 0.50 -20.03 -15.74
C GLU A 270 0.42 -21.28 -14.85
N THR A 271 1.37 -21.45 -13.92
CA THR A 271 1.40 -22.60 -13.01
C THR A 271 0.16 -22.62 -12.10
N PHE A 272 -0.26 -21.46 -11.60
CA PHE A 272 -1.47 -21.35 -10.79
C PHE A 272 -2.72 -21.71 -11.61
N SER A 273 -2.82 -21.19 -12.83
CA SER A 273 -3.91 -21.50 -13.75
C SER A 273 -3.95 -22.98 -14.12
N GLU A 274 -2.81 -23.61 -14.38
CA GLU A 274 -2.72 -25.07 -14.64
C GLU A 274 -3.16 -25.88 -13.41
N THR A 275 -2.72 -25.48 -12.22
CA THR A 275 -3.09 -26.14 -10.96
C THR A 275 -4.60 -26.11 -10.75
N ILE A 276 -5.25 -24.97 -10.97
CA ILE A 276 -6.71 -24.85 -10.91
C ILE A 276 -7.36 -25.70 -12.01
N ALA A 277 -6.85 -25.67 -13.25
CA ALA A 277 -7.43 -26.40 -14.38
C ALA A 277 -7.50 -27.92 -14.13
N HIS A 278 -6.55 -28.47 -13.38
CA HIS A 278 -6.51 -29.88 -12.99
C HIS A 278 -7.47 -30.26 -11.85
N SER A 279 -8.01 -29.27 -11.12
CA SER A 279 -9.02 -29.50 -10.08
C SER A 279 -10.40 -29.81 -10.67
N GLN A 280 -11.26 -30.45 -9.87
CA GLN A 280 -12.62 -30.78 -10.30
C GLN A 280 -13.44 -29.50 -10.56
N GLY A 281 -13.88 -29.32 -11.82
CA GLY A 281 -14.63 -28.12 -12.23
C GLY A 281 -13.76 -26.90 -12.55
N GLY A 282 -12.46 -26.95 -12.30
CA GLY A 282 -11.57 -25.79 -12.41
C GLY A 282 -11.45 -25.18 -13.81
N MET A 283 -11.51 -25.98 -14.89
CA MET A 283 -11.52 -25.44 -16.25
C MET A 283 -12.72 -24.52 -16.53
N GLU A 284 -13.90 -24.84 -15.99
CA GLU A 284 -15.09 -23.99 -16.14
C GLU A 284 -14.96 -22.73 -15.28
N CYS A 285 -14.42 -22.86 -14.06
CA CYS A 285 -14.12 -21.71 -13.19
C CYS A 285 -13.15 -20.73 -13.84
N LEU A 286 -12.02 -21.20 -14.39
CA LEU A 286 -11.03 -20.35 -15.07
C LEU A 286 -11.64 -19.60 -16.24
N LYS A 287 -12.48 -20.27 -17.03
CA LYS A 287 -13.19 -19.64 -18.14
C LYS A 287 -14.12 -18.52 -17.65
N GLN A 288 -14.90 -18.78 -16.60
CA GLN A 288 -15.79 -17.79 -16.01
C GLN A 288 -15.02 -16.59 -15.42
N TRP A 289 -13.91 -16.84 -14.73
CA TRP A 289 -13.07 -15.77 -14.16
C TRP A 289 -12.43 -14.94 -15.25
N THR A 290 -11.86 -15.57 -16.28
CA THR A 290 -11.31 -14.88 -17.45
C THR A 290 -12.36 -13.98 -18.12
N GLU A 291 -13.54 -14.52 -18.38
CA GLU A 291 -14.64 -13.75 -18.98
C GLU A 291 -15.07 -12.58 -18.09
N SER A 292 -15.07 -12.76 -16.77
CA SER A 292 -15.42 -11.71 -15.80
C SER A 292 -14.37 -10.60 -15.71
N VAL A 293 -13.08 -10.95 -15.63
CA VAL A 293 -11.96 -9.99 -15.62
C VAL A 293 -11.93 -9.22 -16.92
N GLU A 294 -11.95 -9.89 -18.06
CA GLU A 294 -11.92 -9.21 -19.36
C GLU A 294 -13.15 -8.32 -19.59
N ALA A 295 -14.33 -8.74 -19.11
CA ALA A 295 -15.54 -7.92 -19.19
C ALA A 295 -15.41 -6.68 -18.31
N TRP A 296 -14.87 -6.82 -17.10
CA TRP A 296 -14.66 -5.71 -16.17
C TRP A 296 -13.60 -4.73 -16.69
N GLU A 297 -12.46 -5.19 -17.20
CA GLU A 297 -11.43 -4.33 -17.82
C GLU A 297 -11.98 -3.54 -19.02
N LYS A 298 -12.92 -4.13 -19.77
CA LYS A 298 -13.63 -3.47 -20.88
C LYS A 298 -14.78 -2.56 -20.38
N CYS A 299 -15.21 -2.70 -19.13
CA CYS A 299 -16.40 -2.04 -18.56
C CYS A 299 -16.24 -0.53 -18.41
N ARG A 300 -15.02 0.01 -18.25
CA ARG A 300 -14.85 1.47 -18.12
C ARG A 300 -15.45 2.26 -19.29
N PHE A 301 -15.62 1.63 -20.45
CA PHE A 301 -16.24 2.22 -21.64
C PHE A 301 -17.72 1.80 -21.85
N SER A 302 -18.28 1.05 -20.91
CA SER A 302 -19.64 0.52 -20.93
C SER A 302 -20.55 1.32 -19.99
N LYS A 303 -21.80 1.53 -20.41
CA LYS A 303 -22.84 2.14 -19.56
C LYS A 303 -23.49 1.13 -18.60
N ILE A 304 -23.18 -0.16 -18.77
CA ILE A 304 -23.73 -1.24 -17.95
C ILE A 304 -22.72 -1.50 -16.84
N PRO A 305 -23.10 -1.37 -15.56
CA PRO A 305 -22.20 -1.67 -14.45
C PRO A 305 -21.88 -3.17 -14.46
N ILE A 306 -20.60 -3.50 -14.56
CA ILE A 306 -20.06 -4.85 -14.41
C ILE A 306 -19.48 -4.95 -13.01
N LEU A 307 -19.80 -6.03 -12.30
CA LEU A 307 -19.28 -6.27 -10.96
C LEU A 307 -17.76 -6.42 -11.02
N ASN A 308 -17.06 -5.75 -10.09
CA ASN A 308 -15.62 -5.85 -9.98
C ASN A 308 -15.23 -7.26 -9.47
N PRO A 309 -14.52 -8.07 -10.28
CA PRO A 309 -14.15 -9.43 -9.92
C PRO A 309 -13.01 -9.49 -8.90
N TYR A 310 -12.44 -8.36 -8.51
CA TYR A 310 -11.43 -8.27 -7.45
C TYR A 310 -12.06 -8.08 -6.06
N ILE A 311 -13.36 -7.81 -5.98
CA ILE A 311 -14.06 -7.63 -4.69
C ILE A 311 -14.38 -9.01 -4.09
N PRO A 312 -14.03 -9.27 -2.82
CA PRO A 312 -14.50 -10.45 -2.12
C PRO A 312 -16.03 -10.53 -2.08
N THR A 313 -16.59 -11.65 -2.53
CA THR A 313 -18.04 -11.91 -2.46
C THR A 313 -18.46 -12.47 -1.11
N VAL A 314 -17.51 -13.01 -0.35
CA VAL A 314 -17.73 -13.51 1.00
C VAL A 314 -17.20 -12.51 2.03
N LYS A 315 -17.97 -12.27 3.11
CA LYS A 315 -17.53 -11.39 4.19
C LYS A 315 -16.29 -11.98 4.88
N LEU A 316 -15.15 -11.30 4.72
CA LEU A 316 -13.94 -11.61 5.45
C LEU A 316 -14.21 -11.53 6.96
N LEU A 317 -13.94 -12.62 7.68
CA LEU A 317 -14.01 -12.65 9.14
C LEU A 317 -12.96 -11.67 9.67
N THR A 318 -13.40 -10.60 10.34
CA THR A 318 -12.45 -9.70 11.01
C THR A 318 -11.83 -10.39 12.20
N LEU A 319 -10.65 -9.95 12.66
CA LEU A 319 -10.02 -10.50 13.87
C LEU A 319 -10.95 -10.33 15.09
N ALA A 320 -11.76 -9.28 15.11
CA ALA A 320 -12.81 -9.06 16.11
C ALA A 320 -13.97 -10.06 15.96
N SER A 321 -14.34 -10.43 14.73
CA SER A 321 -15.35 -11.45 14.43
C SER A 321 -14.87 -12.84 14.84
N VAL A 322 -13.60 -13.19 14.57
CA VAL A 322 -12.98 -14.45 14.99
C VAL A 322 -12.84 -14.50 16.51
N ARG A 323 -12.40 -13.41 17.16
CA ARG A 323 -12.44 -13.28 18.63
C ARG A 323 -13.83 -13.50 19.21
N LEU A 324 -14.86 -12.94 18.58
CA LEU A 324 -16.24 -13.08 19.02
C LEU A 324 -16.78 -14.50 18.80
N GLN A 325 -16.42 -15.14 17.69
CA GLN A 325 -16.81 -16.51 17.38
C GLN A 325 -16.15 -17.50 18.34
N LEU A 326 -14.84 -17.39 18.52
CA LEU A 326 -14.08 -18.19 19.47
C LEU A 326 -14.62 -18.01 20.90
N ALA A 327 -14.93 -16.79 21.33
CA ALA A 327 -15.54 -16.53 22.64
C ALA A 327 -16.99 -17.03 22.79
N ARG A 328 -17.70 -17.31 21.69
CA ARG A 328 -19.08 -17.86 21.69
C ARG A 328 -19.10 -19.38 21.67
N ASP A 329 -18.09 -19.98 21.02
CA ASP A 329 -17.91 -21.43 20.92
C ASP A 329 -17.26 -22.02 22.19
N GLU A 330 -16.90 -21.17 23.16
CA GLU A 330 -16.22 -21.55 24.39
C GLU A 330 -17.14 -22.13 25.47
N SER A 331 -16.89 -23.40 25.81
CA SER A 331 -16.90 -23.83 27.21
C SER A 331 -15.62 -24.63 27.47
N ASP A 332 -14.71 -24.11 28.30
CA ASP A 332 -13.50 -24.84 28.73
C ASP A 332 -13.83 -26.00 29.70
N GLN A 333 -15.09 -26.44 29.77
CA GLN A 333 -15.58 -27.51 30.64
C GLN A 333 -14.89 -28.84 30.35
N ASP A 334 -14.54 -29.10 29.09
CA ASP A 334 -13.89 -30.35 28.65
C ASP A 334 -12.44 -30.47 29.13
N TRP A 335 -11.80 -29.35 29.51
CA TRP A 335 -10.43 -29.31 30.03
C TRP A 335 -10.33 -29.51 31.55
N GLY A 336 -11.46 -29.72 32.24
CA GLY A 336 -11.50 -30.01 33.69
C GLY A 336 -11.00 -28.87 34.59
N LEU A 337 -11.00 -27.63 34.08
CA LEU A 337 -10.39 -26.48 34.76
C LEU A 337 -11.25 -25.95 35.93
N PRO A 338 -10.64 -25.42 37.01
CA PRO A 338 -11.36 -24.84 38.13
C PRO A 338 -12.20 -23.61 37.70
N SER A 339 -13.44 -23.53 38.18
CA SER A 339 -14.28 -22.32 38.04
C SER A 339 -13.57 -21.09 38.63
N GLY A 340 -13.00 -20.24 37.79
CA GLY A 340 -12.26 -19.04 38.19
C GLY A 340 -11.07 -18.66 37.30
N MET A 341 -10.69 -19.49 36.33
CA MET A 341 -9.64 -19.15 35.37
C MET A 341 -10.07 -17.99 34.45
N THR A 342 -9.21 -16.98 34.30
CA THR A 342 -9.55 -15.71 33.60
C THR A 342 -9.21 -15.73 32.11
N ILE A 343 -8.39 -16.69 31.64
CA ILE A 343 -7.90 -16.76 30.25
C ILE A 343 -8.27 -18.12 29.66
N THR A 344 -9.05 -18.12 28.59
CA THR A 344 -9.53 -19.30 27.88
C THR A 344 -8.50 -19.87 26.90
N ALA A 345 -8.72 -21.10 26.42
CA ALA A 345 -7.81 -21.75 25.46
C ALA A 345 -7.67 -20.96 24.15
N SER A 346 -8.77 -20.45 23.60
CA SER A 346 -8.72 -19.65 22.37
C SER A 346 -8.00 -18.32 22.59
N LYS A 347 -8.21 -17.67 23.74
CA LYS A 347 -7.53 -16.42 24.10
C LYS A 347 -6.03 -16.63 24.25
N MET A 348 -5.61 -17.75 24.84
CA MET A 348 -4.21 -18.15 24.92
C MET A 348 -3.60 -18.27 23.52
N ILE A 349 -4.26 -18.95 22.58
CA ILE A 349 -3.78 -19.07 21.19
C ILE A 349 -3.69 -17.71 20.49
N ILE A 350 -4.72 -16.87 20.61
CA ILE A 350 -4.72 -15.51 20.03
C ILE A 350 -3.57 -14.67 20.58
N ASP A 351 -3.33 -14.72 21.89
CA ASP A 351 -2.22 -13.99 22.52
C ASP A 351 -0.87 -14.54 22.08
N GLY A 352 -0.76 -15.84 21.85
CA GLY A 352 0.44 -16.51 21.36
C GLY A 352 0.79 -16.06 19.94
N VAL A 353 -0.16 -16.12 19.00
CA VAL A 353 0.03 -15.65 17.63
C VAL A 353 0.34 -14.15 17.58
N HIS A 354 -0.32 -13.34 18.41
CA HIS A 354 0.01 -11.91 18.53
C HIS A 354 1.42 -11.68 19.10
N THR A 355 1.87 -12.53 20.02
CA THR A 355 3.21 -12.43 20.60
C THR A 355 4.28 -12.84 19.59
N GLU A 356 4.01 -13.83 18.74
CA GLU A 356 4.84 -14.20 17.59
C GLU A 356 5.05 -13.02 16.63
N GLN A 357 3.98 -12.28 16.31
CA GLN A 357 4.09 -11.06 15.50
C GLN A 357 4.99 -10.00 16.15
N LEU A 358 4.86 -9.80 17.47
CA LEU A 358 5.73 -8.86 18.21
C LEU A 358 7.20 -9.29 18.23
N GLN A 359 7.49 -10.60 18.19
CA GLN A 359 8.86 -11.10 18.03
C GLN A 359 9.44 -10.69 16.68
N TYR A 360 8.68 -10.88 15.58
CA TYR A 360 9.08 -10.47 14.25
C TYR A 360 9.31 -8.95 14.15
N ASP A 361 8.35 -8.15 14.58
CA ASP A 361 8.44 -6.67 14.50
C ASP A 361 9.68 -6.15 15.24
N LEU A 362 9.97 -6.71 16.41
CA LEU A 362 11.14 -6.32 17.20
C LEU A 362 12.45 -6.79 16.57
N GLU A 363 12.47 -7.97 15.94
CA GLU A 363 13.63 -8.46 15.18
C GLU A 363 13.94 -7.51 14.02
N GLN A 364 12.93 -7.08 13.26
CA GLN A 364 13.11 -6.11 12.16
C GLN A 364 13.59 -4.75 12.69
N GLU A 365 12.98 -4.22 13.75
CA GLU A 365 13.43 -2.98 14.39
C GLU A 365 14.90 -3.09 14.88
N SER A 366 15.31 -4.26 15.37
CA SER A 366 16.70 -4.50 15.78
C SER A 366 17.66 -4.56 14.59
N LYS A 367 17.24 -5.10 13.43
CA LYS A 367 18.07 -5.16 12.21
C LYS A 367 18.33 -3.78 11.61
N VAL A 368 17.39 -2.85 11.79
CA VAL A 368 17.53 -1.44 11.38
C VAL A 368 18.53 -0.66 12.25
N LEU A 369 18.87 -1.17 13.45
CA LEU A 369 19.91 -0.54 14.28
C LEU A 369 21.30 -0.78 13.69
N GLY A 370 21.89 0.25 13.09
CA GLY A 370 23.26 0.26 12.61
C GLY A 370 24.28 0.69 13.65
N PRO A 371 25.60 0.66 13.32
CA PRO A 371 26.68 1.05 14.22
C PRO A 371 26.67 2.54 14.63
N HIS A 372 25.78 3.35 14.03
CA HIS A 372 25.59 4.77 14.32
C HIS A 372 24.23 5.08 14.97
N SER A 373 23.50 4.07 15.44
CA SER A 373 22.24 4.28 16.14
C SER A 373 22.45 5.05 17.45
N THR A 374 21.52 5.96 17.74
CA THR A 374 21.57 6.80 18.95
C THR A 374 21.29 5.97 20.20
N ASP A 375 21.85 6.37 21.34
CA ASP A 375 21.59 5.74 22.65
C ASP A 375 20.10 5.65 22.97
N LEU A 376 19.31 6.65 22.54
CA LEU A 376 17.86 6.67 22.70
C LEU A 376 17.14 5.60 21.88
N GLN A 377 17.60 5.34 20.65
CA GLN A 377 17.07 4.27 19.79
C GLN A 377 17.43 2.90 20.36
N CYS A 378 18.67 2.71 20.79
CA CYS A 378 19.13 1.48 21.45
C CYS A 378 18.33 1.21 22.74
N ALA A 379 18.14 2.23 23.59
CA ALA A 379 17.35 2.11 24.82
C ALA A 379 15.88 1.75 24.56
N LYS A 380 15.30 2.23 23.46
CA LYS A 380 13.92 1.92 23.06
C LYS A 380 13.76 0.45 22.68
N VAL A 381 14.69 -0.10 21.90
CA VAL A 381 14.69 -1.53 21.51
C VAL A 381 14.91 -2.42 22.73
N LEU A 382 15.88 -2.10 23.60
CA LEU A 382 16.09 -2.83 24.86
C LEU A 382 14.85 -2.84 25.76
N LYS A 383 14.14 -1.71 25.86
CA LYS A 383 12.89 -1.63 26.63
C LYS A 383 11.78 -2.48 26.02
N LYS A 384 11.66 -2.50 24.68
CA LYS A 384 10.70 -3.36 23.97
C LYS A 384 11.03 -4.84 24.16
N GLU A 385 12.30 -5.21 24.10
CA GLU A 385 12.79 -6.57 24.34
C GLU A 385 12.47 -7.04 25.76
N ALA A 386 12.76 -6.24 26.79
CA ALA A 386 12.42 -6.57 28.17
C ALA A 386 10.91 -6.63 28.44
N ASN A 387 10.09 -5.88 27.69
CA ASN A 387 8.62 -5.99 27.75
C ASN A 387 8.13 -7.27 27.07
N LEU A 388 8.70 -7.60 25.91
CA LEU A 388 8.34 -8.79 25.14
C LEU A 388 8.67 -10.06 25.92
N ARG A 389 9.86 -10.14 26.53
CA ARG A 389 10.24 -11.28 27.38
C ARG A 389 9.25 -11.52 28.52
N ARG A 390 8.90 -10.47 29.27
CA ARG A 390 7.89 -10.57 30.36
C ARG A 390 6.51 -11.02 29.85
N ARG A 391 6.14 -10.62 28.63
CA ARG A 391 4.90 -11.05 28.00
C ARG A 391 4.95 -12.53 27.62
N ILE A 392 6.07 -13.00 27.06
CA ILE A 392 6.29 -14.40 26.70
C ILE A 392 6.23 -15.27 27.95
N GLU A 393 6.94 -14.89 29.03
CA GLU A 393 6.94 -15.62 30.31
C GLU A 393 5.52 -15.74 30.88
N ALA A 394 4.78 -14.63 30.96
CA ALA A 394 3.40 -14.64 31.45
C ALA A 394 2.44 -15.44 30.55
N TRP A 395 2.69 -15.48 29.24
CA TRP A 395 1.92 -16.28 28.31
C TRP A 395 2.23 -17.78 28.44
N MET A 396 3.51 -18.14 28.64
CA MET A 396 3.95 -19.52 28.88
C MET A 396 3.31 -20.10 30.14
N ASP A 397 3.16 -19.31 31.21
CA ASP A 397 2.45 -19.74 32.43
C ASP A 397 1.01 -20.19 32.13
N VAL A 398 0.34 -19.54 31.19
CA VAL A 398 -1.01 -19.91 30.74
C VAL A 398 -0.96 -21.12 29.80
N GLN A 399 0.04 -21.18 28.92
CA GLN A 399 0.25 -22.31 28.00
C GLN A 399 0.41 -23.63 28.76
N HIS A 400 1.15 -23.63 29.88
CA HIS A 400 1.37 -24.82 30.71
C HIS A 400 0.09 -25.42 31.29
N ILE A 401 -0.99 -24.65 31.38
CA ILE A 401 -2.27 -25.14 31.88
C ILE A 401 -3.01 -25.96 30.81
N TYR A 402 -2.92 -25.53 29.55
CA TYR A 402 -3.58 -26.19 28.42
C TYR A 402 -2.71 -27.27 27.76
N VAL A 403 -1.38 -27.16 27.87
CA VAL A 403 -0.43 -28.13 27.34
C VAL A 403 0.70 -28.38 28.37
N PRO A 404 0.43 -29.12 29.46
CA PRO A 404 1.38 -29.33 30.56
C PRO A 404 2.70 -29.99 30.12
N GLU A 405 2.67 -30.85 29.10
CA GLU A 405 3.83 -31.57 28.59
C GLU A 405 4.90 -30.66 27.97
N ILE A 406 4.56 -29.39 27.68
CA ILE A 406 5.52 -28.38 27.22
C ILE A 406 6.56 -28.04 28.29
N MET A 407 6.23 -28.17 29.57
CA MET A 407 7.17 -27.86 30.66
C MET A 407 8.44 -28.71 30.56
N ASP A 408 8.28 -30.02 30.35
CA ASP A 408 9.42 -30.95 30.22
C ASP A 408 10.27 -30.64 28.96
N ILE A 409 9.63 -30.21 27.87
CA ILE A 409 10.30 -29.82 26.63
C ILE A 409 11.14 -28.56 26.85
N ARG A 410 10.57 -27.54 27.51
CA ARG A 410 11.27 -26.29 27.81
C ARG A 410 12.42 -26.51 28.80
N ASP A 411 12.21 -27.32 29.84
CA ASP A 411 13.27 -27.71 30.78
C ASP A 411 14.44 -28.42 30.09
N GLN A 412 14.16 -29.19 29.03
CA GLN A 412 15.21 -29.81 28.22
C GLN A 412 15.91 -28.80 27.32
N MET A 413 15.17 -27.90 26.66
CA MET A 413 15.74 -26.83 25.84
C MET A 413 16.66 -25.90 26.66
N ASP A 414 16.26 -25.57 27.90
CA ASP A 414 17.06 -24.72 28.80
C ASP A 414 18.34 -25.43 29.27
N LYS A 415 18.31 -26.76 29.46
CA LYS A 415 19.51 -27.56 29.75
C LYS A 415 20.45 -27.61 28.54
N ASP A 416 19.90 -27.76 27.35
CA ASP A 416 20.66 -27.83 26.10
C ASP A 416 21.27 -26.47 25.72
N ALA A 417 20.67 -25.36 26.18
CA ALA A 417 21.16 -24.00 25.96
C ALA A 417 22.34 -23.59 26.89
N GLU A 418 22.82 -24.47 27.79
CA GLU A 418 23.95 -24.25 28.71
C GLU A 418 23.91 -22.92 29.51
N GLY A 419 22.73 -22.31 29.69
CA GLY A 419 22.56 -21.05 30.41
C GLY A 419 22.75 -19.77 29.57
N ASP A 420 22.81 -19.88 28.25
CA ASP A 420 22.82 -18.72 27.36
C ASP A 420 21.47 -17.99 27.39
N CYS A 421 21.52 -16.67 27.54
CA CYS A 421 20.32 -15.84 27.55
C CYS A 421 19.77 -15.70 26.12
N VAL A 422 18.71 -16.44 25.80
CA VAL A 422 18.05 -16.37 24.48
C VAL A 422 17.35 -15.03 24.31
N ILE A 423 17.68 -14.28 23.26
CA ILE A 423 17.03 -13.00 22.98
C ILE A 423 15.52 -13.18 22.83
N ALA A 424 14.70 -12.24 23.32
CA ALA A 424 13.24 -12.41 23.43
C ALA A 424 12.53 -12.83 22.12
N TRP A 425 13.00 -12.36 20.96
CA TRP A 425 12.44 -12.74 19.65
C TRP A 425 12.91 -14.10 19.12
N ASN A 426 13.90 -14.73 19.75
CA ASN A 426 14.37 -16.08 19.43
C ASN A 426 13.78 -17.16 20.37
N ILE A 427 12.97 -16.76 21.36
CA ILE A 427 12.32 -17.72 22.26
C ILE A 427 11.22 -18.45 21.47
N ASP A 428 11.32 -19.78 21.35
CA ASP A 428 10.28 -20.56 20.69
C ASP A 428 9.00 -20.56 21.54
N LEU A 429 7.92 -20.04 20.96
CA LEU A 429 6.61 -20.01 21.62
C LEU A 429 5.96 -21.39 21.66
N LEU A 430 6.44 -22.35 20.85
CA LEU A 430 5.91 -23.72 20.83
C LEU A 430 4.38 -23.74 20.66
N LEU A 431 3.87 -22.91 19.73
CA LEU A 431 2.45 -22.94 19.36
C LEU A 431 2.08 -24.34 18.82
N PRO A 432 0.81 -24.77 18.91
CA PRO A 432 0.39 -26.10 18.50
C PRO A 432 0.94 -26.53 17.14
N SER A 433 0.83 -25.67 16.11
CA SER A 433 1.36 -25.92 14.76
C SER A 433 2.86 -26.25 14.73
N LYS A 434 3.66 -25.55 15.55
CA LYS A 434 5.10 -25.75 15.68
C LYS A 434 5.43 -27.08 16.37
N LEU A 435 4.68 -27.42 17.42
CA LEU A 435 4.82 -28.69 18.15
C LEU A 435 4.51 -29.89 17.25
N LEU A 436 3.48 -29.76 16.41
CA LEU A 436 3.10 -30.77 15.41
C LEU A 436 4.15 -30.88 14.31
N GLY A 437 4.58 -29.75 13.73
CA GLY A 437 5.56 -29.72 12.65
C GLY A 437 6.93 -30.30 13.04
N ASN A 438 7.37 -30.03 14.27
CA ASN A 438 8.62 -30.59 14.81
C ASN A 438 8.46 -32.03 15.35
N LYS A 439 7.24 -32.61 15.31
CA LYS A 439 6.90 -33.94 15.86
C LYS A 439 7.28 -34.10 17.33
N VAL A 440 7.19 -33.02 18.10
CA VAL A 440 7.61 -32.99 19.51
C VAL A 440 6.46 -33.44 20.40
N LEU A 441 5.24 -32.94 20.15
CA LEU A 441 4.06 -33.21 20.94
C LEU A 441 2.79 -33.13 20.09
N THR A 442 1.80 -33.96 20.39
CA THR A 442 0.44 -33.84 19.83
C THR A 442 -0.46 -33.17 20.86
N CYS A 443 -0.97 -31.99 20.51
CA CYS A 443 -1.91 -31.23 21.33
C CYS A 443 -3.36 -31.69 21.09
N ASP A 444 -4.31 -31.16 21.86
CA ASP A 444 -5.73 -31.33 21.58
C ASP A 444 -6.13 -30.69 20.23
N ASN A 445 -7.04 -31.34 19.50
CA ASN A 445 -7.53 -30.89 18.19
C ASN A 445 -8.16 -29.50 18.22
N HIS A 446 -8.74 -29.07 19.35
CA HIS A 446 -9.30 -27.74 19.49
C HIS A 446 -8.23 -26.65 19.43
N LEU A 447 -7.05 -26.89 20.02
CA LEU A 447 -5.95 -25.91 20.00
C LEU A 447 -5.40 -25.71 18.57
N TYR A 448 -5.30 -26.80 17.80
CA TYR A 448 -4.94 -26.74 16.38
C TYR A 448 -5.96 -25.95 15.56
N ARG A 449 -7.25 -26.19 15.80
CA ARG A 449 -8.33 -25.49 15.12
C ARG A 449 -8.34 -23.99 15.46
N TYR A 450 -8.18 -23.64 16.73
CA TYR A 450 -8.11 -22.23 17.15
C TYR A 450 -6.92 -21.51 16.52
N GLU A 451 -5.76 -22.16 16.45
CA GLU A 451 -4.60 -21.54 15.81
C GLU A 451 -4.81 -21.36 14.31
N TRP A 452 -5.39 -22.37 13.64
CA TRP A 452 -5.77 -22.28 12.23
C TRP A 452 -6.73 -21.11 11.97
N ASP A 453 -7.83 -21.03 12.71
CA ASP A 453 -8.86 -19.99 12.52
C ASP A 453 -8.29 -18.57 12.74
N VAL A 454 -7.39 -18.41 13.70
CA VAL A 454 -6.72 -17.12 13.96
C VAL A 454 -5.72 -16.76 12.86
N ARG A 455 -4.92 -17.73 12.39
CA ARG A 455 -3.93 -17.49 11.32
C ARG A 455 -4.61 -17.23 9.98
N ASP A 456 -5.66 -17.98 9.66
CA ASP A 456 -6.49 -17.77 8.46
C ASP A 456 -7.14 -16.38 8.47
N ALA A 457 -7.67 -15.95 9.62
CA ALA A 457 -8.22 -14.60 9.77
C ALA A 457 -7.16 -13.49 9.62
N LEU A 458 -5.97 -13.66 10.18
CA LEU A 458 -4.87 -12.71 10.02
C LEU A 458 -4.42 -12.63 8.56
N PHE A 459 -4.32 -13.77 7.87
CA PHE A 459 -3.99 -13.82 6.45
C PHE A 459 -5.05 -13.09 5.60
N LYS A 460 -6.33 -13.33 5.89
CA LYS A 460 -7.48 -12.68 5.24
C LYS A 460 -7.50 -11.15 5.46
N LEU A 461 -6.96 -10.65 6.57
CA LEU A 461 -6.84 -9.22 6.88
C LEU A 461 -5.57 -8.57 6.33
N ALA A 462 -4.54 -9.34 5.98
CA ALA A 462 -3.29 -8.83 5.43
C ALA A 462 -3.42 -8.42 3.95
N LYS A 463 -4.35 -9.03 3.19
CA LYS A 463 -4.55 -8.74 1.76
C LYS A 463 -5.11 -7.33 1.44
N PRO A 464 -6.06 -6.75 2.21
CA PRO A 464 -6.54 -5.40 1.92
C PRO A 464 -5.59 -4.25 2.30
N LEU A 465 -4.44 -4.53 2.95
CA LEU A 465 -3.60 -3.51 3.58
C LEU A 465 -2.17 -3.39 3.02
N ASP A 466 -1.81 -4.12 1.96
CA ASP A 466 -0.47 -4.06 1.33
C ASP A 466 0.69 -4.22 2.37
N LEU A 467 0.47 -5.02 3.42
CA LEU A 467 1.43 -5.27 4.50
C LEU A 467 2.26 -6.56 4.30
N LEU A 468 2.28 -7.13 3.10
CA LEU A 468 2.87 -8.44 2.81
C LEU A 468 4.32 -8.40 2.31
N GLU A 469 5.17 -7.59 2.94
CA GLU A 469 6.61 -7.89 2.98
C GLU A 469 6.95 -8.55 4.33
N GLY A 470 6.95 -9.89 4.37
CA GLY A 470 7.54 -10.63 5.49
C GLY A 470 6.84 -11.90 5.95
N LEU A 471 5.57 -12.14 5.58
CA LEU A 471 4.82 -13.32 6.08
C LEU A 471 4.90 -14.55 5.17
N SER A 472 5.40 -14.43 3.93
CA SER A 472 5.43 -15.55 2.98
C SER A 472 6.48 -16.63 3.32
N ASN A 473 7.47 -16.32 4.17
CA ASN A 473 8.62 -17.20 4.46
C ASN A 473 8.60 -17.85 5.86
N THR A 474 7.56 -17.66 6.68
CA THR A 474 7.64 -17.93 8.13
C THR A 474 6.82 -19.11 8.64
N TYR A 475 5.96 -19.75 7.84
CA TYR A 475 5.14 -20.86 8.32
C TYR A 475 5.72 -22.23 7.93
N PRO A 476 6.06 -23.11 8.89
CA PRO A 476 6.16 -24.54 8.61
C PRO A 476 4.82 -25.02 8.06
N ARG A 477 4.86 -25.61 6.87
CA ARG A 477 3.73 -26.17 6.14
C ARG A 477 2.99 -27.20 7.00
N LEU A 478 1.68 -27.06 7.14
CA LEU A 478 0.79 -28.17 7.49
C LEU A 478 -0.15 -28.37 6.31
N ASN A 479 0.01 -29.49 5.61
CA ASN A 479 -0.86 -29.95 4.55
C ASN A 479 -1.93 -30.88 5.15
N SER A 480 -3.07 -31.02 4.48
CA SER A 480 -4.08 -32.04 4.81
C SER A 480 -3.52 -33.48 4.76
N GLU A 481 -2.40 -33.67 4.06
CA GLU A 481 -1.64 -34.91 3.93
C GLU A 481 -0.75 -35.24 5.14
N ASP A 482 -0.57 -34.32 6.10
CA ASP A 482 0.30 -34.53 7.27
C ASP A 482 -0.40 -35.32 8.41
N ILE A 483 -1.67 -35.70 8.23
CA ILE A 483 -2.43 -36.58 9.11
C ILE A 483 -2.52 -37.97 8.48
N VAL A 484 -1.45 -38.78 8.56
CA VAL A 484 -1.48 -40.19 8.10
C VAL A 484 -0.63 -41.10 9.02
N PRO A 485 -1.07 -42.34 9.32
CA PRO A 485 -0.33 -43.26 10.18
C PRO A 485 1.06 -43.63 9.64
N LEU A 486 2.04 -43.60 10.56
CA LEU A 486 3.46 -43.92 10.37
C LEU A 486 3.72 -45.21 9.58
N LYS A 487 4.06 -45.08 8.31
CA LYS A 487 5.04 -45.92 7.61
C LYS A 487 5.41 -45.31 6.26
N GLN A 488 6.71 -45.05 6.09
CA GLN A 488 7.42 -44.64 4.85
C GLN A 488 7.59 -43.13 4.66
N TYR A 489 8.69 -42.55 5.16
CA TYR A 489 9.33 -41.39 4.52
C TYR A 489 10.80 -41.28 4.96
N LYS A 490 11.74 -41.50 4.03
CA LYS A 490 13.17 -41.16 4.14
C LYS A 490 13.70 -40.77 2.76
N LYS A 491 14.47 -39.66 2.74
CA LYS A 491 15.08 -38.94 1.60
C LYS A 491 14.02 -38.12 0.85
N VAL A 492 14.09 -36.79 0.78
CA VAL A 492 15.16 -35.90 0.29
C VAL A 492 14.91 -34.54 0.98
N LEU A 493 15.90 -33.82 1.49
CA LEU A 493 16.42 -32.58 0.89
C LEU A 493 17.57 -32.04 1.75
N GLN A 494 18.75 -31.89 1.15
CA GLN A 494 19.86 -31.07 1.62
C GLN A 494 20.29 -30.20 0.44
N ASN A 495 20.60 -28.94 0.76
CA ASN A 495 21.27 -27.91 -0.04
C ASN A 495 20.35 -26.92 -0.77
N ASP A 496 20.25 -25.68 -0.25
CA ASP A 496 20.86 -24.54 -0.94
C ASP A 496 21.13 -23.36 0.01
N THR A 497 22.23 -22.64 -0.20
CA THR A 497 22.69 -21.49 0.60
C THR A 497 23.10 -20.35 -0.34
N GLY A 498 22.46 -19.19 -0.23
CA GLY A 498 22.82 -17.97 -0.97
C GLY A 498 22.52 -16.70 -0.17
N ASN A 499 23.48 -15.76 -0.16
CA ASN A 499 23.62 -14.63 0.78
C ASN A 499 22.94 -13.33 0.27
N PRO A 500 22.13 -12.60 1.07
CA PRO A 500 21.41 -11.40 0.65
C PRO A 500 22.00 -10.12 1.25
N LYS A 501 22.73 -9.31 0.47
CA LYS A 501 23.06 -7.93 0.84
C LYS A 501 23.11 -7.03 -0.39
N GLN A 502 22.03 -6.27 -0.58
CA GLN A 502 21.89 -4.93 -1.21
C GLN A 502 20.51 -4.81 -1.87
N ARG A 503 19.49 -4.52 -1.06
CA ARG A 503 18.18 -3.99 -1.47
C ARG A 503 17.74 -3.03 -0.38
N GLU A 504 18.12 -1.77 -0.51
CA GLU A 504 17.47 -0.67 0.20
C GLU A 504 17.34 0.45 -0.83
N THR A 505 16.14 1.04 -0.89
CA THR A 505 15.63 2.05 -1.85
C THR A 505 15.00 1.53 -3.15
N LEU A 506 13.91 0.78 -3.06
CA LEU A 506 12.89 0.68 -4.12
C LEU A 506 11.52 0.75 -3.45
N GLY A 507 10.57 1.48 -4.06
CA GLY A 507 9.17 1.43 -3.64
C GLY A 507 8.64 0.03 -3.92
N GLU A 508 8.38 -0.73 -2.88
CA GLU A 508 8.01 -2.13 -2.95
C GLU A 508 6.51 -2.26 -3.26
N THR A 509 6.20 -2.67 -4.50
CA THR A 509 4.90 -3.27 -4.84
C THR A 509 5.14 -4.52 -5.68
N CYS A 510 5.66 -5.58 -5.05
CA CYS A 510 5.70 -6.91 -5.66
C CYS A 510 4.72 -7.82 -4.93
N GLN A 511 3.58 -8.12 -5.55
CA GLN A 511 2.63 -9.11 -5.04
C GLN A 511 3.14 -10.49 -5.43
N GLN A 512 3.80 -11.20 -4.51
CA GLN A 512 4.16 -12.61 -4.72
C GLN A 512 2.97 -13.50 -4.38
N LEU A 513 2.51 -14.27 -5.36
CA LEU A 513 1.51 -15.32 -5.17
C LEU A 513 2.05 -16.37 -4.17
N SER A 514 1.20 -16.76 -3.21
CA SER A 514 1.58 -17.74 -2.21
C SER A 514 1.90 -19.11 -2.84
N TRP A 515 2.98 -19.75 -2.40
CA TRP A 515 3.43 -21.05 -2.90
C TRP A 515 2.37 -22.18 -2.77
N LEU A 516 1.40 -22.02 -1.87
CA LEU A 516 0.26 -22.94 -1.68
C LEU A 516 -0.57 -23.14 -2.96
N TRP A 517 -0.54 -22.14 -3.84
CA TRP A 517 -1.26 -22.10 -5.10
C TRP A 517 -0.45 -22.66 -6.29
N VAL A 518 0.83 -22.98 -6.08
CA VAL A 518 1.78 -23.31 -7.16
C VAL A 518 2.16 -24.81 -7.14
N GLN A 519 1.52 -25.63 -6.30
CA GLN A 519 1.82 -27.06 -6.15
C GLN A 519 0.59 -27.92 -6.48
N ALA A 520 0.72 -28.81 -7.47
CA ALA A 520 -0.34 -29.74 -7.86
C ALA A 520 -0.70 -30.69 -6.70
N GLY A 521 -2.00 -30.77 -6.35
CA GLY A 521 -2.54 -31.66 -5.31
C GLY A 521 -3.17 -30.97 -4.09
N THR A 522 -2.87 -29.69 -3.82
CA THR A 522 -3.46 -28.95 -2.67
C THR A 522 -4.97 -28.72 -2.78
N MET A 523 -5.56 -28.89 -3.97
CA MET A 523 -6.95 -28.53 -4.27
C MET A 523 -7.95 -29.70 -4.25
N GLU A 524 -7.52 -30.94 -3.94
CA GLU A 524 -8.37 -32.13 -4.12
C GLU A 524 -9.58 -32.22 -3.16
N ASN A 525 -9.69 -31.36 -2.13
CA ASN A 525 -10.80 -31.35 -1.16
C ASN A 525 -11.39 -29.93 -0.86
N MET A 526 -11.26 -28.97 -1.79
CA MET A 526 -11.57 -27.55 -1.53
C MET A 526 -13.03 -27.17 -1.88
N GLU A 527 -13.99 -27.45 -1.00
CA GLU A 527 -15.42 -27.12 -1.21
C GLU A 527 -15.93 -25.83 -0.51
N SER A 528 -15.13 -25.10 0.27
CA SER A 528 -15.66 -23.91 0.97
C SER A 528 -15.83 -22.70 0.04
N GLU A 529 -16.98 -22.02 0.11
CA GLU A 529 -17.28 -20.84 -0.70
C GLU A 529 -16.24 -19.72 -0.46
N GLU A 530 -15.75 -19.57 0.77
CA GLU A 530 -14.68 -18.63 1.14
C GLU A 530 -13.37 -18.89 0.40
N LEU A 531 -13.06 -20.17 0.17
CA LEU A 531 -11.81 -20.60 -0.45
C LEU A 531 -11.87 -20.45 -1.96
N GLN A 532 -13.03 -20.75 -2.55
CA GLN A 532 -13.31 -20.45 -3.96
C GLN A 532 -13.27 -18.94 -4.22
N ASP A 533 -13.78 -18.13 -3.29
CA ASP A 533 -13.72 -16.67 -3.38
C ASP A 533 -12.28 -16.15 -3.26
N ALA A 534 -11.50 -16.70 -2.32
CA ALA A 534 -10.08 -16.35 -2.16
C ALA A 534 -9.23 -16.76 -3.38
N LEU A 535 -9.47 -17.94 -3.94
CA LEU A 535 -8.83 -18.44 -5.16
C LEU A 535 -9.13 -17.55 -6.37
N ARG A 536 -10.40 -17.16 -6.52
CA ARG A 536 -10.85 -16.24 -7.57
C ARG A 536 -10.12 -14.91 -7.47
N ILE A 537 -10.04 -14.32 -6.27
CA ILE A 537 -9.36 -13.03 -6.06
C ILE A 537 -7.86 -13.11 -6.31
N GLU A 538 -7.21 -14.21 -5.95
CA GLU A 538 -5.77 -14.41 -6.25
C GLU A 538 -5.51 -14.65 -7.74
N TRP A 539 -6.49 -15.16 -8.47
CA TRP A 539 -6.36 -15.44 -9.89
C TRP A 539 -6.60 -14.19 -10.74
N CYS A 540 -7.63 -13.42 -10.38
CA CYS A 540 -7.91 -12.11 -10.98
C CYS A 540 -6.71 -11.19 -10.78
#